data_AF-A0A938QB98-F1
#
_entry.id   AF-A0A938QB98-F1
#
_cell.length_a   1.000
_cell.length_b   1.000
_cell.length_c   1.000
_cell.angle_alpha   90.00
_cell.angle_beta   90.00
_cell.angle_gamma   90.00
#
_symmetry.space_group_name_H-M   'P 1'
#
loop_
_entity.id
_entity.type
_entity.pdbx_description
1 polymer ?
#
loop_
_entity_poly.entity_id
_entity_poly.type
_entity_poly.pdbx_seq_one_letter_code
_entity_poly.pdbx_strand_id
1 'polypeptide(L)'
;MENRRASYSYILRAIGQSLEEKRIVDFDLLVIERNYEVRNRTTQKPIAGSALRRWWRGIWEDDIDEALYLYTPVDIEWLNYRGEGQRRVPDQAPDFAKLSTRLRTIGAYIDLRRMRLAGMRRRGDQVTLRLEEQDGTERTEEHTMESFEGYSQFLRTKTRASGPSIDVDFDKGE
;
A
#
# COMPACT_ATOMS: atom_id res chain seq x y z
N MET A 1 -12.80 -12.63 21.94
CA MET A 1 -12.73 -12.87 20.49
C MET A 1 -11.62 -11.99 19.95
N GLU A 2 -10.52 -12.57 19.54
CA GLU A 2 -9.33 -11.83 19.10
C GLU A 2 -9.65 -11.12 17.77
N ASN A 3 -9.60 -9.79 17.81
CA ASN A 3 -9.98 -8.91 16.71
C ASN A 3 -8.87 -8.96 15.65
N ARG A 4 -8.86 -10.02 14.83
CA ARG A 4 -7.83 -10.24 13.81
C ARG A 4 -7.97 -9.14 12.76
N ARG A 5 -7.07 -8.14 12.81
CA ARG A 5 -7.00 -7.09 11.79
C ARG A 5 -6.88 -7.74 10.41
N ALA A 6 -7.68 -7.27 9.46
CA ALA A 6 -7.56 -7.66 8.07
C ALA A 6 -6.14 -7.36 7.57
N SER A 7 -5.63 -8.17 6.65
CA SER A 7 -4.26 -8.01 6.15
C SER A 7 -4.13 -6.73 5.31
N TYR A 8 -2.96 -6.11 5.28
CA TYR A 8 -2.73 -4.93 4.44
C TYR A 8 -2.89 -5.26 2.97
N SER A 9 -2.56 -6.49 2.53
CA SER A 9 -2.84 -6.93 1.16
C SER A 9 -4.33 -6.87 0.81
N TYR A 10 -5.20 -7.20 1.75
CA TYR A 10 -6.66 -7.13 1.58
C TYR A 10 -7.15 -5.68 1.57
N ILE A 11 -6.68 -4.87 2.51
CA ILE A 11 -7.10 -3.49 2.71
C ILE A 11 -6.63 -2.59 1.56
N LEU A 12 -5.32 -2.60 1.27
CA LEU A 12 -4.73 -1.74 0.24
C LEU A 12 -5.21 -2.11 -1.16
N ARG A 13 -5.57 -3.39 -1.40
CA ARG A 13 -6.24 -3.79 -2.65
C ARG A 13 -7.59 -3.09 -2.81
N ALA A 14 -8.44 -3.10 -1.78
CA ALA A 14 -9.76 -2.45 -1.83
C ALA A 14 -9.64 -0.95 -2.07
N ILE A 15 -8.73 -0.29 -1.35
CA ILE A 15 -8.43 1.13 -1.56
C ILE A 15 -8.00 1.34 -3.01
N GLY A 16 -7.06 0.53 -3.52
CA GLY A 16 -6.61 0.59 -4.90
C GLY A 16 -7.74 0.49 -5.92
N GLN A 17 -8.70 -0.41 -5.73
CA GLN A 17 -9.88 -0.53 -6.61
C GLN A 17 -10.71 0.76 -6.61
N SER A 18 -10.95 1.35 -5.44
CA SER A 18 -11.68 2.61 -5.33
C SER A 18 -10.94 3.78 -5.98
N LEU A 19 -9.61 3.84 -5.85
CA LEU A 19 -8.79 4.88 -6.47
C LEU A 19 -8.74 4.74 -7.99
N GLU A 20 -8.73 3.50 -8.52
CA GLU A 20 -8.83 3.23 -9.96
C GLU A 20 -10.12 3.78 -10.56
N GLU A 21 -11.27 3.52 -9.92
CA GLU A 21 -12.56 4.05 -10.35
C GLU A 21 -12.59 5.58 -10.38
N LYS A 22 -11.86 6.21 -9.44
CA LYS A 22 -11.72 7.66 -9.33
C LYS A 22 -10.62 8.24 -10.21
N ARG A 23 -9.87 7.40 -10.95
CA ARG A 23 -8.71 7.77 -11.77
C ARG A 23 -7.62 8.51 -10.98
N ILE A 24 -7.45 8.15 -9.70
CA ILE A 24 -6.41 8.70 -8.84
C ILE A 24 -5.15 7.86 -9.01
N VAL A 25 -4.07 8.50 -9.46
CA VAL A 25 -2.78 7.86 -9.71
C VAL A 25 -1.81 8.16 -8.58
N ASP A 26 -1.70 9.44 -8.22
CA ASP A 26 -0.80 9.96 -7.20
C ASP A 26 -1.59 10.36 -5.95
N PHE A 27 -1.11 9.92 -4.80
CA PHE A 27 -1.84 10.12 -3.55
C PHE A 27 -0.95 9.98 -2.32
N ASP A 28 -1.44 10.53 -1.21
CA ASP A 28 -0.92 10.24 0.12
C ASP A 28 -1.99 9.47 0.90
N LEU A 29 -1.57 8.46 1.66
CA LEU A 29 -2.38 7.64 2.52
C LEU A 29 -1.84 7.71 3.94
N LEU A 30 -2.67 8.08 4.91
CA LEU A 30 -2.34 7.97 6.33
C LEU A 30 -3.26 6.96 7.02
N VAL A 31 -2.70 6.26 7.99
CA VAL A 31 -3.46 5.38 8.88
C VAL A 31 -3.68 6.13 10.19
N ILE A 32 -4.93 6.51 10.45
CA ILE A 32 -5.32 7.20 11.68
C ILE A 32 -6.21 6.26 12.47
N GLU A 33 -5.68 5.76 13.59
CA GLU A 33 -6.27 4.72 14.44
C GLU A 33 -6.56 3.40 13.71
N ARG A 34 -7.68 3.35 12.97
CA ARG A 34 -8.16 2.21 12.17
C ARG A 34 -8.73 2.63 10.82
N ASN A 35 -8.71 3.91 10.51
CA ASN A 35 -9.21 4.46 9.25
C ASN A 35 -8.04 4.80 8.33
N TYR A 36 -8.35 4.84 7.04
CA TYR A 36 -7.40 5.19 5.99
C TYR A 36 -7.84 6.49 5.34
N GLU A 37 -7.03 7.53 5.51
CA GLU A 37 -7.24 8.83 4.87
C GLU A 37 -6.38 8.91 3.62
N VAL A 38 -7.02 9.06 2.46
CA VAL A 38 -6.34 9.17 1.17
C VAL A 38 -6.58 10.56 0.59
N ARG A 39 -5.52 11.29 0.30
CA ARG A 39 -5.58 12.57 -0.42
C ARG A 39 -5.08 12.40 -1.84
N ASN A 40 -5.88 12.84 -2.81
CA ASN A 40 -5.47 12.88 -4.21
C ASN A 40 -4.46 14.01 -4.41
N ARG A 41 -3.34 13.70 -5.07
CA ARG A 41 -2.25 14.66 -5.32
C ARG A 41 -2.11 14.84 -6.82
N THR A 42 -3.03 15.59 -7.40
CA THR A 42 -3.13 15.77 -8.86
C THR A 42 -1.96 16.57 -9.45
N THR A 43 -1.19 17.29 -8.62
CA THR A 43 -0.04 18.07 -9.08
C THR A 43 1.27 17.34 -8.80
N GLN A 44 2.01 17.00 -9.86
CA GLN A 44 3.37 16.44 -9.82
C GLN A 44 4.42 17.47 -9.39
N LYS A 45 4.16 18.27 -8.35
CA LYS A 45 5.22 19.12 -7.78
C LYS A 45 6.20 18.19 -7.05
N PRO A 46 7.51 18.25 -7.35
CA PRO A 46 8.50 17.52 -6.58
C PRO A 46 8.41 18.00 -5.13
N ILE A 47 8.07 17.08 -4.23
CA ILE A 47 7.87 17.40 -2.83
C ILE A 47 9.23 17.38 -2.14
N ALA A 48 9.73 18.55 -1.76
CA ALA A 48 10.95 18.66 -0.95
C ALA A 48 10.84 17.82 0.34
N GLY A 49 11.98 17.31 0.83
CA GLY A 49 12.01 16.47 2.04
C GLY A 49 11.35 17.09 3.28
N SER A 50 11.26 18.42 3.35
CA SER A 50 10.51 19.14 4.40
C SER A 50 9.00 18.89 4.36
N ALA A 51 8.40 18.79 3.17
CA ALA A 51 6.98 18.53 3.00
C ALA A 51 6.62 17.04 3.19
N LEU A 52 7.57 16.13 2.93
CA LEU A 52 7.47 14.73 3.38
C LEU A 52 7.45 14.65 4.93
N ARG A 53 8.39 15.30 5.62
CA ARG A 53 8.42 15.34 7.10
C ARG A 53 7.17 15.96 7.72
N ARG A 54 6.61 17.03 7.12
CA ARG A 54 5.36 17.64 7.62
C ARG A 54 4.19 16.67 7.51
N TRP A 55 4.02 16.03 6.36
CA TRP A 55 3.00 15.00 6.17
C TRP A 55 3.14 13.82 7.15
N TRP A 56 4.37 13.35 7.41
CA TRP A 56 4.60 12.33 8.43
C TRP A 56 4.14 12.75 9.83
N ARG A 57 4.18 14.04 10.16
CA ARG A 57 3.61 14.55 11.42
C ARG A 57 2.09 14.76 11.39
N GLY A 58 1.41 14.31 10.33
CA GLY A 58 -0.02 14.58 10.11
C GLY A 58 -0.31 16.04 9.77
N ILE A 59 0.72 16.85 9.49
CA ILE A 59 0.58 18.26 9.13
C ILE A 59 0.47 18.34 7.62
N TRP A 60 -0.75 18.54 7.15
CA TRP A 60 -1.05 18.75 5.75
C TRP A 60 -0.86 20.23 5.40
N GLU A 61 -0.17 20.51 4.30
CA GLU A 61 -0.23 21.82 3.66
C GLU A 61 -1.48 21.78 2.77
N ASP A 62 -2.49 22.57 3.13
CA ASP A 62 -3.77 22.64 2.41
C ASP A 62 -3.54 23.32 1.06
N ASP A 63 -3.27 22.52 0.03
CA ASP A 63 -3.71 22.89 -1.30
C ASP A 63 -5.22 22.62 -1.34
N ILE A 64 -6.00 23.72 -1.37
CA ILE A 64 -7.46 23.78 -1.14
C ILE A 64 -8.27 22.95 -2.17
N ASP A 65 -7.63 22.46 -3.24
CA ASP A 65 -8.27 21.72 -4.34
C ASP A 65 -8.12 20.19 -4.28
N GLU A 66 -7.52 19.62 -3.23
CA GLU A 66 -7.29 18.18 -3.15
C GLU A 66 -8.39 17.40 -2.43
N ALA A 67 -9.04 16.48 -3.16
CA ALA A 67 -10.07 15.62 -2.59
C ALA A 67 -9.50 14.65 -1.54
N LEU A 68 -10.10 14.66 -0.34
CA LEU A 68 -9.86 13.72 0.75
C LEU A 68 -10.91 12.59 0.72
N TYR A 69 -10.44 11.35 0.76
CA TYR A 69 -11.25 10.14 0.82
C TYR A 69 -10.96 9.39 2.12
N LEU A 70 -12.01 9.13 2.89
CA LEU A 70 -11.93 8.36 4.13
C LEU A 70 -12.43 6.94 3.87
N TYR A 71 -11.66 5.95 4.28
CA TYR A 71 -12.05 4.55 4.25
C TYR A 71 -12.04 3.97 5.65
N THR A 72 -13.23 3.63 6.15
CA THR A 72 -13.41 2.88 7.40
C THR A 72 -13.27 1.38 7.15
N PRO A 73 -13.07 0.55 8.19
CA PRO A 73 -13.08 -0.91 8.03
C PRO A 73 -14.35 -1.42 7.34
N VAL A 74 -15.51 -0.79 7.59
CA VAL A 74 -16.78 -1.15 6.94
C VAL A 74 -16.72 -0.86 5.43
N ASP A 75 -16.16 0.28 5.03
CA ASP A 75 -16.00 0.62 3.61
C ASP A 75 -15.07 -0.39 2.91
N ILE A 76 -14.00 -0.83 3.58
CA ILE A 76 -13.07 -1.82 3.05
C ILE A 76 -13.76 -3.16 2.79
N GLU A 77 -14.56 -3.65 3.74
CA GLU A 77 -15.35 -4.88 3.55
C GLU A 77 -16.31 -4.75 2.36
N TRP A 78 -17.02 -3.62 2.26
CA TRP A 78 -17.94 -3.34 1.15
C TRP A 78 -17.25 -3.28 -0.22
N LEU A 79 -16.10 -2.60 -0.31
CA LEU A 79 -15.31 -2.52 -1.54
C LEU A 79 -14.82 -3.89 -1.96
N ASN A 80 -14.40 -4.72 -1.01
CA ASN A 80 -13.96 -6.08 -1.30
C ASN A 80 -15.09 -6.97 -1.76
N TYR A 81 -16.25 -6.92 -1.10
CA TYR A 81 -17.44 -7.66 -1.52
C TYR A 81 -17.85 -7.30 -2.96
N ARG A 82 -17.90 -6.00 -3.31
CA ARG A 82 -18.17 -5.57 -4.69
C ARG A 82 -17.11 -6.06 -5.67
N GLY A 83 -15.83 -5.96 -5.28
CA GLY A 83 -14.70 -6.38 -6.09
C GLY A 83 -14.59 -7.90 -6.27
N GLU A 84 -15.28 -8.71 -5.46
CA GLU A 84 -15.40 -10.17 -5.62
C GLU A 84 -16.48 -10.55 -6.61
N GLY A 85 -17.64 -9.88 -6.59
CA GLY A 85 -18.73 -10.10 -7.54
C GLY A 85 -18.35 -9.84 -9.00
N GLN A 86 -17.30 -9.05 -9.25
CA GLN A 86 -16.77 -8.76 -10.59
C GLN A 86 -15.75 -9.79 -11.10
N ARG A 87 -15.28 -10.74 -10.25
CA ARG A 87 -14.26 -11.74 -10.63
C ARG A 87 -14.91 -12.93 -11.32
N ARG A 88 -15.25 -12.79 -12.60
CA ARG A 88 -15.80 -13.89 -13.41
C ARG A 88 -14.76 -14.74 -14.15
N VAL A 89 -13.45 -14.49 -14.00
CA VAL A 89 -12.43 -15.31 -14.68
C VAL A 89 -11.29 -15.70 -13.70
N PRO A 90 -11.23 -16.96 -13.25
CA PRO A 90 -10.26 -17.43 -12.25
C PRO A 90 -8.80 -17.53 -12.73
N ASP A 91 -8.53 -17.47 -14.04
CA ASP A 91 -7.27 -17.95 -14.63
C ASP A 91 -6.42 -16.85 -15.32
N GLN A 92 -6.79 -15.58 -15.16
CA GLN A 92 -5.98 -14.48 -15.72
C GLN A 92 -4.89 -14.09 -14.74
N ALA A 93 -3.64 -14.07 -15.22
CA ALA A 93 -2.52 -13.52 -14.47
C ALA A 93 -2.87 -12.09 -13.97
N PRO A 94 -2.58 -11.75 -12.70
CA PRO A 94 -2.87 -10.42 -12.19
C PRO A 94 -2.20 -9.36 -13.05
N ASP A 95 -3.00 -8.42 -13.54
CA ASP A 95 -2.53 -7.29 -14.31
C ASP A 95 -1.83 -6.29 -13.37
N PHE A 96 -0.50 -6.28 -13.39
CA PHE A 96 0.31 -5.38 -12.56
C PHE A 96 0.27 -3.92 -13.05
N ALA A 97 -0.34 -3.63 -14.20
CA ALA A 97 -0.65 -2.25 -14.58
C ALA A 97 -1.73 -1.64 -13.66
N LYS A 98 -2.58 -2.48 -13.07
CA LYS A 98 -3.62 -2.06 -12.13
C LYS A 98 -3.04 -1.63 -10.79
N LEU A 99 -3.44 -0.46 -10.33
CA LEU A 99 -3.12 0.06 -9.00
C LEU A 99 -3.58 -0.90 -7.90
N SER A 100 -4.77 -1.50 -8.00
CA SER A 100 -5.28 -2.48 -7.05
C SER A 100 -4.35 -3.70 -6.91
N THR A 101 -3.74 -4.15 -8.01
CA THR A 101 -2.72 -5.21 -7.99
C THR A 101 -1.43 -4.74 -7.32
N ARG A 102 -0.94 -3.54 -7.65
CA ARG A 102 0.29 -2.98 -7.05
C ARG A 102 0.14 -2.78 -5.54
N LEU A 103 -0.96 -2.18 -5.11
CA LEU A 103 -1.25 -1.93 -3.71
C LEU A 103 -1.47 -3.22 -2.93
N ARG A 104 -2.08 -4.25 -3.55
CA ARG A 104 -2.15 -5.60 -2.96
C ARG A 104 -0.75 -6.13 -2.65
N THR A 105 0.20 -5.97 -3.58
CA THR A 105 1.58 -6.43 -3.44
C THR A 105 2.32 -5.66 -2.35
N ILE A 106 2.19 -4.34 -2.31
CA ILE A 106 2.74 -3.51 -1.22
C ILE A 106 2.16 -3.97 0.13
N GLY A 107 0.85 -4.22 0.18
CA GLY A 107 0.22 -4.75 1.40
C GLY A 107 0.78 -6.11 1.82
N ALA A 108 0.99 -7.03 0.87
CA ALA A 108 1.60 -8.32 1.14
C ALA A 108 3.05 -8.20 1.64
N TYR A 109 3.81 -7.25 1.10
CA TYR A 109 5.17 -6.92 1.56
C TYR A 109 5.16 -6.50 3.03
N ILE A 110 4.25 -5.60 3.42
CA ILE A 110 4.09 -5.14 4.81
C ILE A 110 3.66 -6.30 5.72
N ASP A 111 2.68 -7.09 5.28
CA ASP A 111 2.16 -8.25 6.04
C ASP A 111 3.26 -9.28 6.33
N LEU A 112 4.09 -9.59 5.31
CA LEU A 112 5.17 -10.58 5.43
C LEU A 112 6.27 -10.12 6.39
N ARG A 113 6.55 -8.82 6.44
CA ARG A 113 7.51 -8.23 7.39
C ARG A 113 6.92 -7.99 8.78
N ARG A 114 5.63 -8.28 8.99
CA ARG A 114 4.91 -8.09 10.26
C ARG A 114 5.00 -6.66 10.80
N MET A 115 5.13 -5.69 9.90
CA MET A 115 5.19 -4.26 10.26
C MET A 115 3.79 -3.66 10.18
N ARG A 116 3.60 -2.54 10.89
CA ARG A 116 2.37 -1.76 10.83
C ARG A 116 2.55 -0.58 9.90
N LEU A 117 1.64 -0.41 8.96
CA LEU A 117 1.60 0.78 8.11
C LEU A 117 1.08 1.97 8.93
N ALA A 118 1.88 3.03 9.00
CA ALA A 118 1.48 4.34 9.52
C ALA A 118 1.12 5.32 8.39
N GLY A 119 1.76 5.18 7.22
CA GLY A 119 1.41 5.95 6.04
C GLY A 119 2.15 5.51 4.79
N MET A 120 1.63 5.92 3.64
CA MET A 120 2.20 5.64 2.32
C MET A 120 2.02 6.85 1.42
N ARG A 121 3.04 7.15 0.63
CA ARG A 121 2.99 8.15 -0.42
C ARG A 121 3.29 7.47 -1.74
N ARG A 122 2.57 7.86 -2.80
CA ARG A 122 2.91 7.49 -4.17
C ARG A 122 3.00 8.74 -5.05
N ARG A 123 4.10 8.86 -5.80
CA ARG A 123 4.30 9.88 -6.84
C ARG A 123 4.92 9.23 -8.08
N GLY A 124 4.14 9.10 -9.15
CA GLY A 124 4.53 8.35 -10.34
C GLY A 124 4.90 6.91 -10.00
N ASP A 125 6.19 6.61 -10.19
CA ASP A 125 6.77 5.29 -9.88
C ASP A 125 7.33 5.18 -8.46
N GLN A 126 7.54 6.31 -7.77
CA GLN A 126 8.09 6.31 -6.42
C GLN A 126 7.00 6.02 -5.38
N VAL A 127 7.36 5.19 -4.41
CA VAL A 127 6.55 4.83 -3.25
C VAL A 127 7.37 5.08 -2.00
N THR A 128 6.84 5.83 -1.05
CA THR A 128 7.42 5.99 0.28
C THR A 128 6.50 5.37 1.31
N LEU A 129 7.03 4.47 2.14
CA LEU A 129 6.30 3.82 3.23
C LEU A 129 6.82 4.33 4.57
N ARG A 130 5.93 4.58 5.52
CA ARG A 130 6.27 4.67 6.95
C ARG A 130 5.67 3.49 7.64
N LEU A 131 6.57 2.70 8.18
CA LEU A 131 6.32 1.44 8.81
C LEU A 131 6.71 1.57 10.28
N GLU A 132 5.94 0.92 11.14
CA GLU A 132 6.19 0.83 12.56
C GLU A 132 6.45 -0.65 12.89
N GLU A 133 7.55 -0.91 13.58
CA GLU A 133 7.87 -2.22 14.13
C GLU A 133 7.02 -2.53 15.36
N GLN A 134 7.11 -3.77 15.86
CA GLN A 134 6.32 -4.18 17.03
C GLN A 134 6.73 -3.47 18.32
N ASP A 135 7.97 -2.98 18.38
CA ASP A 135 8.52 -2.19 19.48
C ASP A 135 8.16 -0.69 19.40
N GLY A 136 7.43 -0.28 18.34
CA GLY A 136 7.08 1.11 18.09
C GLY A 136 8.14 1.90 17.32
N THR A 137 9.25 1.28 16.92
CA THR A 137 10.28 1.92 16.11
C THR A 137 9.73 2.24 14.72
N GLU A 138 9.79 3.51 14.34
CA GLU A 138 9.37 3.94 13.01
C GLU A 138 10.53 3.86 12.00
N ARG A 139 10.21 3.34 10.81
CA ARG A 139 11.10 3.34 9.64
C ARG A 139 10.41 3.97 8.46
N THR A 140 11.18 4.72 7.68
CA THR A 140 10.77 5.23 6.37
C THR A 140 11.54 4.49 5.30
N GLU A 141 10.83 3.97 4.30
CA GLU A 141 11.42 3.23 3.19
C GLU A 141 10.97 3.84 1.87
N GLU A 142 11.90 4.01 0.95
CA GLU A 142 11.65 4.47 -0.41
C GLU A 142 11.84 3.29 -1.37
N HIS A 143 10.85 3.09 -2.22
CA HIS A 143 10.75 1.99 -3.17
C HIS A 143 10.28 2.52 -4.53
N THR A 144 10.53 1.76 -5.58
CA THR A 144 9.93 1.97 -6.91
C THR A 144 8.80 0.96 -7.15
N MET A 145 7.87 1.21 -8.07
CA MET A 145 6.87 0.19 -8.40
C MET A 145 7.51 -1.04 -9.02
N GLU A 146 8.61 -0.86 -9.76
CA GLU A 146 9.42 -1.96 -10.30
C GLU A 146 9.96 -2.88 -9.20
N SER A 147 10.41 -2.33 -8.06
CA SER A 147 10.88 -3.13 -6.93
C SER A 147 9.79 -4.06 -6.38
N PHE A 148 8.54 -3.58 -6.34
CA PHE A 148 7.39 -4.40 -5.94
C PHE A 148 6.96 -5.39 -7.03
N GLU A 149 7.16 -5.06 -8.31
CA GLU A 149 6.94 -6.01 -9.40
C GLU A 149 7.89 -7.21 -9.26
N GLY A 150 9.18 -6.95 -9.08
CA GLY A 150 10.20 -7.98 -8.82
C GLY A 150 9.86 -8.81 -7.59
N TYR A 151 9.42 -8.16 -6.50
CA TYR A 151 8.94 -8.85 -5.30
C TYR A 151 7.74 -9.78 -5.59
N SER A 152 6.77 -9.32 -6.37
CA SER A 152 5.60 -10.12 -6.74
C SER A 152 5.98 -11.36 -7.56
N GLN A 153 6.96 -11.24 -8.44
CA GLN A 153 7.48 -12.35 -9.24
C GLN A 153 8.21 -13.37 -8.35
N PHE A 154 9.06 -12.89 -7.44
CA PHE A 154 9.73 -13.72 -6.45
C PHE A 154 8.76 -14.50 -5.56
N LEU A 155 7.69 -13.87 -5.06
CA LEU A 155 6.68 -14.58 -4.28
C LEU A 155 5.98 -15.66 -5.10
N ARG A 156 5.70 -15.44 -6.39
CA ARG A 156 5.09 -16.44 -7.27
C ARG A 156 6.02 -17.63 -7.53
N THR A 157 7.30 -17.39 -7.73
CA THR A 157 8.27 -18.48 -7.94
C THR A 157 8.51 -19.27 -6.66
N LYS A 158 8.60 -18.62 -5.49
CA LYS A 158 8.70 -19.32 -4.20
C LYS A 158 7.42 -20.07 -3.82
N THR A 159 6.23 -19.55 -4.12
CA THR A 159 4.97 -20.28 -3.88
C THR A 159 4.83 -21.50 -4.78
N ARG A 160 5.43 -21.47 -5.99
CA ARG A 160 5.54 -22.63 -6.87
C ARG A 160 6.65 -23.62 -6.47
N ALA A 161 7.66 -23.15 -5.74
CA ALA A 161 8.86 -23.92 -5.41
C ALA A 161 9.00 -24.34 -3.94
N SER A 162 8.10 -23.94 -3.04
CA SER A 162 8.15 -24.29 -1.61
C SER A 162 7.16 -25.46 -1.31
N GLY A 163 7.52 -26.75 -1.38
CA GLY A 163 8.38 -27.54 -0.47
C GLY A 163 9.74 -26.99 -0.02
N PRO A 164 10.21 -27.35 1.18
CA PRO A 164 10.50 -26.39 2.25
C PRO A 164 11.82 -25.62 2.17
N SER A 165 11.73 -24.41 2.76
CA SER A 165 12.71 -23.61 3.53
C SER A 165 14.10 -23.32 2.98
N ILE A 166 14.39 -22.05 2.67
CA ILE A 166 15.71 -21.44 2.95
C ILE A 166 15.50 -19.96 3.34
N ASP A 167 16.05 -19.59 4.50
CA ASP A 167 16.25 -18.24 5.05
C ASP A 167 16.98 -17.35 4.04
N VAL A 168 16.53 -16.11 3.87
CA VAL A 168 17.28 -15.13 3.07
C VAL A 168 17.47 -13.88 3.89
N ASP A 169 18.71 -13.69 4.31
CA ASP A 169 19.26 -12.49 4.93
C ASP A 169 19.24 -11.35 3.91
N PHE A 170 18.59 -10.24 4.27
CA PHE A 170 18.68 -8.99 3.52
C PHE A 170 19.54 -8.02 4.34
N ASP A 171 20.85 -8.27 4.34
CA ASP A 171 21.84 -7.27 4.68
C ASP A 171 22.78 -7.09 3.50
N LYS A 172 22.83 -5.85 2.99
CA LYS A 172 24.05 -5.11 2.67
C LYS A 172 23.73 -3.84 1.88
N GLY A 173 24.14 -2.73 2.46
CA GLY A 173 24.51 -1.51 1.74
C GLY A 173 25.70 -0.89 2.47
N GLU A 174 26.91 -1.16 1.97
CA GLU A 174 28.08 -0.28 2.14
C GLU A 174 27.87 1.03 1.37
#